data_AF-A0A959TU09-F1
#
_entry.id   AF-A0A959TU09-F1
#
_cell.length_a   1.000
_cell.length_b   1.000
_cell.length_c   1.000
_cell.angle_alpha   90.00
_cell.angle_beta   90.00
_cell.angle_gamma   90.00
#
_symmetry.space_group_name_H-M   'P 1'
#
loop_
_entity.id
_entity.type
_entity.pdbx_description
1 polymer ?
#
loop_
_entity_poly.entity_id
_entity_poly.type
_entity_poly.pdbx_seq_one_letter_code
_entity_poly.pdbx_strand_id
1 'polypeptide(L)'
;ARMFDEIIIRQDRNLRGKSDDEIIALLVKGIQEVDPAKKFTVMKKEEEAIRHAIGTAPKGAFVVLCSDVVPDALELVLKLKEQDEQVPFSKEDIPNRNKELVG
;
A
#
# COMPACT_ATOMS: atom_id res chain seq x y z
N ALA A 1 4.88 -11.02 14.33
CA ALA A 1 4.37 -11.85 13.22
C ALA A 1 3.02 -12.54 13.47
N ARG A 2 2.43 -12.53 14.69
CA ARG A 2 1.12 -13.19 14.91
C ARG A 2 -0.10 -12.40 14.44
N MET A 3 0.03 -11.08 14.31
CA MET A 3 -1.10 -10.16 14.08
C MET A 3 -1.46 -9.95 12.60
N PHE A 4 -0.53 -10.23 11.68
CA PHE A 4 -0.67 -9.94 10.25
C PHE A 4 -0.50 -11.20 9.44
N ASP A 5 -1.30 -11.38 8.39
CA ASP A 5 -1.19 -12.51 7.46
C ASP A 5 0.00 -12.34 6.50
N GLU A 6 0.26 -11.10 6.08
CA GLU A 6 1.33 -10.70 5.17
C GLU A 6 2.07 -9.47 5.73
N ILE A 7 3.38 -9.41 5.52
CA ILE A 7 4.23 -8.30 5.97
C ILE A 7 5.02 -7.75 4.79
N ILE A 8 4.97 -6.44 4.58
CA ILE A 8 5.83 -5.76 3.59
C ILE A 8 6.89 -4.96 4.35
N ILE A 9 8.16 -5.30 4.13
CA ILE A 9 9.30 -4.62 4.74
C ILE A 9 9.76 -3.52 3.80
N ARG A 10 9.57 -2.27 4.23
CA ARG A 10 10.12 -1.08 3.56
C ARG A 10 11.38 -0.56 4.24
N GLN A 11 12.20 0.18 3.51
CA GLN A 11 13.37 0.83 4.08
C GLN A 11 13.02 2.26 4.52
N ASP A 12 13.26 2.56 5.79
CA ASP A 12 13.18 3.93 6.28
C ASP A 12 14.50 4.69 6.03
N ARG A 13 14.41 6.03 5.99
CA ARG A 13 15.58 6.92 5.85
C ARG A 13 16.50 6.83 7.06
N ASN A 14 15.97 6.46 8.23
CA ASN A 14 16.74 6.37 9.46
C ASN A 14 17.36 4.98 9.67
N LEU A 15 18.66 4.88 9.42
CA LEU A 15 19.42 3.63 9.53
C LEU A 15 19.92 3.31 10.95
N ARG A 16 19.79 4.21 11.92
CA ARG A 16 20.21 4.02 13.32
C ARG A 16 21.62 3.41 13.50
N GLY A 17 22.55 3.78 12.60
CA GLY A 17 23.94 3.29 12.62
C GLY A 17 24.15 1.87 12.07
N LYS A 18 23.18 1.30 11.36
CA LYS A 18 23.26 0.01 10.66
C LYS A 18 23.19 0.20 9.15
N SER A 19 23.45 -0.86 8.37
CA SER A 19 23.04 -0.85 6.96
C SER A 19 21.55 -1.17 6.80
N ASP A 20 21.00 -0.85 5.64
CA ASP A 20 19.66 -1.26 5.23
C ASP A 20 19.50 -2.79 5.28
N ASP A 21 20.46 -3.51 4.71
CA ASP A 21 20.43 -4.97 4.64
C ASP A 21 20.51 -5.62 6.05
N GLU A 22 21.26 -5.02 6.99
CA GLU A 22 21.30 -5.47 8.38
C GLU A 22 19.96 -5.30 9.09
N ILE A 23 19.29 -4.16 8.89
CA ILE A 23 17.96 -3.91 9.49
C ILE A 23 16.94 -4.89 8.93
N ILE A 24 16.94 -5.06 7.60
CA ILE A 24 16.04 -6.01 6.93
C ILE A 24 16.30 -7.43 7.44
N ALA A 25 17.56 -7.85 7.55
CA ALA A 25 17.92 -9.17 8.06
C ALA A 25 17.42 -9.39 9.50
N LEU A 26 17.50 -8.38 10.37
CA LEU A 26 16.97 -8.45 11.74
C LEU A 26 15.44 -8.58 11.76
N LEU A 27 14.74 -7.83 10.91
CA LEU A 27 13.28 -7.93 10.78
C LEU A 27 12.86 -9.31 10.27
N VAL A 28 13.51 -9.81 9.23
CA VAL A 28 13.25 -11.15 8.66
C VAL A 28 13.50 -12.23 9.71
N LYS A 29 14.61 -12.15 10.43
CA LYS A 29 14.91 -13.07 11.53
C LYS A 29 13.81 -13.08 12.58
N GLY A 30 13.38 -11.91 13.07
CA GLY A 30 12.32 -11.82 14.08
C GLY A 30 10.95 -12.30 13.57
N ILE A 31 10.65 -12.15 12.28
CA ILE A 31 9.45 -12.73 11.66
C ILE A 31 9.52 -14.26 11.67
N GLN A 32 10.63 -14.81 11.17
CA GLN A 32 10.84 -16.25 11.02
C GLN A 32 10.97 -16.99 12.37
N GLU A 33 11.51 -16.34 13.40
CA GLU A 33 11.57 -16.89 14.76
C GLU A 33 10.17 -17.14 15.35
N VAL A 34 9.18 -16.36 14.93
CA VAL A 34 7.79 -16.50 15.40
C VAL A 34 6.97 -17.39 14.48
N ASP A 35 7.14 -17.24 13.17
CA ASP A 35 6.46 -18.03 12.15
C ASP A 35 7.35 -18.16 10.90
N PRO A 36 8.03 -19.31 10.71
CA PRO A 36 8.92 -19.55 9.56
C PRO A 36 8.22 -19.52 8.20
N ALA A 37 6.91 -19.75 8.17
CA ALA A 37 6.10 -19.77 6.94
C ALA A 37 5.40 -18.43 6.67
N LYS A 38 5.60 -17.41 7.53
CA LYS A 38 4.98 -16.10 7.36
C LYS A 38 5.42 -15.48 6.03
N LYS A 39 4.43 -15.13 5.20
CA LYS A 39 4.68 -14.39 3.96
C LYS A 39 5.22 -13.01 4.27
N PHE A 40 6.39 -12.69 3.75
CA PHE A 40 6.92 -11.34 3.76
C PHE A 40 7.53 -11.00 2.40
N THR A 41 7.50 -9.71 2.06
CA THR A 41 8.09 -9.15 0.84
C THR A 41 8.93 -7.93 1.20
N VAL A 42 10.09 -7.76 0.58
CA VAL A 42 10.95 -6.59 0.80
C VAL A 42 10.78 -5.62 -0.37
N MET A 43 10.32 -4.41 -0.08
CA MET A 43 10.16 -3.31 -1.05
C MET A 43 10.75 -2.03 -0.46
N LYS A 44 11.99 -1.71 -0.83
CA LYS A 44 12.76 -0.63 -0.17
C LYS A 44 12.08 0.74 -0.30
N LYS A 45 11.38 1.03 -1.40
CA LYS A 45 10.72 2.32 -1.64
C LYS A 45 9.33 2.37 -1.00
N GLU A 46 9.05 3.44 -0.27
CA GLU A 46 7.76 3.64 0.41
C GLU A 46 6.57 3.67 -0.56
N GLU A 47 6.66 4.45 -1.64
CA GLU A 47 5.59 4.53 -2.64
C GLU A 47 5.26 3.17 -3.26
N GLU A 48 6.29 2.38 -3.59
CA GLU A 48 6.13 1.05 -4.17
C GLU A 48 5.45 0.09 -3.18
N ALA A 49 5.89 0.10 -1.92
CA ALA A 49 5.30 -0.71 -0.86
C ALA A 49 3.82 -0.38 -0.63
N ILE A 50 3.47 0.92 -0.59
CA ILE A 50 2.08 1.38 -0.40
C ILE A 50 1.20 0.96 -1.59
N ARG A 51 1.67 1.20 -2.81
CA ARG A 51 0.94 0.83 -4.03
C ARG A 51 0.73 -0.67 -4.13
N HIS A 52 1.74 -1.47 -3.79
CA HIS A 52 1.62 -2.91 -3.76
C HIS A 52 0.60 -3.36 -2.71
N ALA A 53 0.74 -2.88 -1.47
CA ALA A 53 -0.16 -3.24 -0.38
C ALA A 53 -1.63 -2.98 -0.72
N ILE A 54 -1.94 -1.79 -1.27
CA ILE A 54 -3.31 -1.42 -1.63
C ILE A 54 -3.79 -2.17 -2.88
N GLY A 55 -2.94 -2.29 -3.91
CA GLY A 55 -3.31 -2.90 -5.18
C GLY A 55 -3.47 -4.42 -5.15
N THR A 56 -2.83 -5.11 -4.20
CA THR A 56 -2.93 -6.57 -4.07
C THR A 56 -3.75 -7.02 -2.87
N ALA A 57 -4.15 -6.10 -1.99
CA ALA A 57 -4.98 -6.43 -0.83
C ALA A 57 -6.33 -6.98 -1.28
N PRO A 58 -6.80 -8.11 -0.72
CA PRO A 58 -8.13 -8.62 -1.01
C PRO A 58 -9.19 -7.66 -0.49
N LYS A 59 -10.37 -7.66 -1.12
CA LYS A 59 -11.51 -6.86 -0.66
C LYS A 59 -11.82 -7.18 0.81
N GLY A 60 -11.91 -6.14 1.63
CA GLY A 60 -12.16 -6.26 3.07
C GLY A 60 -10.89 -6.50 3.91
N ALA A 61 -9.71 -6.48 3.32
CA ALA A 61 -8.44 -6.52 4.05
C ALA A 61 -8.26 -5.28 4.93
N PHE A 62 -7.56 -5.47 6.05
CA PHE A 62 -7.13 -4.38 6.92
C PHE A 62 -5.64 -4.13 6.72
N VAL A 63 -5.32 -3.02 6.04
CA VAL A 63 -3.93 -2.63 5.76
C VAL A 63 -3.44 -1.67 6.84
N VAL A 64 -2.31 -2.01 7.47
CA VAL A 64 -1.65 -1.16 8.48
C VAL A 64 -0.35 -0.62 7.91
N LEU A 65 -0.24 0.70 7.88
CA LEU A 65 0.95 1.42 7.42
C LEU A 65 1.68 2.04 8.62
N CYS A 66 2.90 1.59 8.86
CA CYS A 66 3.80 2.20 9.84
C CYS A 66 4.75 3.15 9.10
N SER A 67 4.44 4.46 9.08
CA SER A 67 5.30 5.49 8.48
C SER A 67 5.78 6.50 9.51
N ASP A 68 7.06 6.88 9.41
CA ASP A 68 7.65 7.99 10.18
C ASP A 68 7.29 9.35 9.55
N VAL A 69 6.97 9.39 8.25
CA VAL A 69 6.55 10.59 7.51
C VAL A 69 5.07 10.48 7.16
N VAL A 70 4.23 10.81 8.15
CA VAL A 70 2.76 10.67 8.04
C VAL A 70 2.16 11.44 6.85
N PRO A 71 2.55 12.70 6.53
CA PRO A 71 1.89 13.48 5.47
C PRO A 71 2.01 12.84 4.08
N ASP A 72 3.22 12.49 3.66
CA ASP A 72 3.49 11.95 2.32
C ASP A 72 2.78 10.60 2.11
N ALA A 73 2.82 9.72 3.11
CA ALA A 73 2.13 8.44 3.08
C ALA A 73 0.61 8.61 3.02
N LEU A 74 0.06 9.56 3.78
CA LEU A 74 -1.38 9.85 3.78
C LEU A 74 -1.85 10.41 2.44
N GLU A 75 -1.10 11.35 1.84
CA GLU A 75 -1.42 11.91 0.53
C GLU A 75 -1.51 10.81 -0.54
N LEU A 76 -0.53 9.90 -0.57
CA LEU A 76 -0.54 8.79 -1.52
C LEU A 76 -1.73 7.85 -1.30
N VAL A 77 -2.06 7.52 -0.05
CA VAL A 77 -3.21 6.66 0.28
C VAL A 77 -4.53 7.31 -0.14
N LEU A 78 -4.70 8.61 0.12
CA LEU A 78 -5.90 9.35 -0.29
C LEU A 78 -6.05 9.36 -1.81
N LYS A 79 -4.97 9.62 -2.53
CA LYS A 79 -4.95 9.58 -3.99
C LYS A 79 -5.33 8.20 -4.54
N LEU A 80 -4.79 7.13 -3.95
CA LEU A 80 -5.11 5.76 -4.37
C LEU A 80 -6.57 5.40 -4.06
N LYS A 81 -7.11 5.87 -2.94
CA LYS A 81 -8.53 5.70 -2.59
C LYS A 81 -9.44 6.43 -3.59
N GLU A 82 -9.13 7.68 -3.93
CA GLU A 82 -9.89 8.42 -4.94
C GLU A 82 -9.90 7.72 -6.29
N GLN A 83 -8.76 7.13 -6.69
CA GLN A 83 -8.64 6.35 -7.91
C GLN A 83 -9.49 5.07 -7.89
N ASP A 84 -9.55 4.38 -6.75
CA ASP A 84 -10.39 3.19 -6.55
C ASP A 84 -11.89 3.53 -6.52
N GLU A 85 -12.25 4.69 -5.99
CA GLU A 85 -13.63 5.21 -5.96
C GLU A 85 -14.08 5.81 -7.30
N GLN A 86 -13.20 6.00 -8.28
CA GLN A 86 -13.61 6.46 -9.61
C GLN A 86 -14.46 5.41 -10.30
N VAL A 87 -15.78 5.61 -10.22
CA VAL A 87 -16.73 4.89 -11.07
C VAL A 87 -16.55 5.41 -12.49
N PRO A 88 -16.25 4.54 -13.48
CA PRO A 88 -16.22 4.96 -14.86
C PRO A 88 -17.61 5.44 -15.25
N PHE A 89 -17.75 6.76 -15.41
CA PHE A 89 -18.99 7.40 -15.83
C PHE A 89 -18.83 7.82 -17.29
N SER A 90 -19.55 7.14 -18.18
CA SER A 90 -19.56 7.48 -19.60
C SER A 90 -20.64 8.52 -19.90
N LYS A 91 -20.51 9.22 -21.03
CA LYS A 91 -21.58 10.10 -21.50
C LYS A 91 -22.83 9.31 -21.96
N GLU A 92 -22.76 7.98 -22.01
CA GLU A 92 -23.88 7.08 -22.30
C GLU A 92 -24.70 6.75 -21.03
N ASP A 93 -24.11 6.91 -19.84
CA ASP A 93 -24.77 6.64 -18.56
C ASP A 93 -25.66 7.79 -18.06
N ILE A 94 -25.72 8.91 -18.79
CA ILE A 94 -26.55 10.08 -18.45
C ILE A 94 -27.99 9.83 -18.94
N PRO A 95 -28.95 9.61 -18.04
CA PRO A 95 -30.35 9.48 -18.44
C PRO A 95 -30.81 10.82 -19.03
N ASN A 96 -31.55 10.77 -20.13
CA ASN A 96 -32.17 11.94 -20.77
C ASN A 96 -31.22 12.92 -21.48
N ARG A 97 -30.07 12.44 -21.97
CA ARG A 97 -29.14 13.24 -22.79
C ARG A 97 -29.81 13.65 -24.12
N ASN A 98 -30.25 14.90 -24.20
CA ASN A 98 -30.80 15.46 -25.43
C ASN A 98 -29.69 15.64 -26.48
N LYS A 99 -29.75 14.88 -27.58
CA LYS A 99 -28.74 14.88 -28.65
C LYS A 99 -28.68 16.19 -29.43
N GLU A 100 -29.70 17.04 -29.31
CA GLU A 100 -29.82 18.30 -30.07
C GLU A 100 -29.15 19.51 -29.40
N LEU A 101 -28.77 19.42 -28.12
CA LEU A 101 -28.16 20.53 -27.34
C LEU A 101 -26.63 20.45 -27.24
N VAL A 102 -26.03 19.41 -27.80
CA VAL A 102 -24.58 19.17 -27.84
C VAL A 102 -24.17 18.94 -29.29
N GLY A 103 -24.33 20.00 -30.09
CA GLY A 103 -23.62 20.18 -31.36
C GLY A 103 -22.28 20.85 -31.12
#